data_AF-K9Z143-F1
#
_entry.id   AF-K9Z143-F1
#
_cell.length_a   1.000
_cell.length_b   1.000
_cell.length_c   1.000
_cell.angle_alpha   90.00
_cell.angle_beta   90.00
_cell.angle_gamma   90.00
#
_symmetry.space_group_name_H-M   'P 1'
#
loop_
_entity.id
_entity.type
_entity.pdbx_description
1 polymer ?
#
loop_
_entity_poly.entity_id
_entity_poly.type
_entity_poly.pdbx_seq_one_letter_code
_entity_poly.pdbx_strand_id
1 'polypeptide(L)'
;MTFQLNKLDNLDFDEGQEIIEDYIEDAIWDFVDSPVGQEYIKTREQGGFWIHHFIEFGYMYEGYTLSTMTVSDVKTIMEYILPRKLMILNEEEVEDAIPELIAFWQYLGETHKRKTAKGIIKYLKTLENKFTAMMTDDSSGSFVKSMLMNAHKSGLDMTSEEALIKFLQGQSQNKVSSDKNLQVSQLLGKSTIPPSMKNKYDEITNLTDDFCRNYLNDEYLEFSRKLTTVLCNYQPSPLNKGKAKSWACGIIHALGMINFLADSSFEPYMKSSELYQRFGVSESTGCGKSKQIRDLLEMSRLDQEWMMPSVSESHPMSAIANIASTLKQILDWE
;
A
#
# COMPACT_ATOMS: atom_id res chain seq x y z
N MET A 1 -20.39 20.51 4.19
CA MET A 1 -19.94 20.55 5.61
C MET A 1 -18.52 21.10 5.61
N THR A 2 -18.08 21.81 6.65
CA THR A 2 -16.69 22.30 6.70
C THR A 2 -15.76 21.13 6.96
N PHE A 3 -14.78 20.92 6.08
CA PHE A 3 -13.79 19.86 6.22
C PHE A 3 -13.01 19.97 7.55
N GLN A 4 -12.89 18.85 8.27
CA GLN A 4 -12.19 18.77 9.55
C GLN A 4 -10.80 18.14 9.36
N LEU A 5 -9.78 18.98 9.24
CA LEU A 5 -8.41 18.55 8.95
C LEU A 5 -7.82 17.53 9.96
N ASN A 6 -8.20 17.64 11.24
CA ASN A 6 -7.66 16.81 12.32
C ASN A 6 -8.53 15.59 12.64
N LYS A 7 -9.51 15.26 11.78
CA LYS A 7 -10.45 14.14 12.00
C LYS A 7 -9.74 12.79 12.18
N LEU A 8 -8.57 12.61 11.56
CA LEU A 8 -7.75 11.39 11.67
C LEU A 8 -6.77 11.38 12.87
N ASP A 9 -6.54 12.50 13.56
CA ASP A 9 -5.39 12.62 14.51
C ASP A 9 -5.53 11.83 15.80
N ASN A 10 -6.75 11.50 16.21
CA ASN A 10 -7.04 10.82 17.48
C ASN A 10 -7.67 9.45 17.29
N LEU A 11 -7.70 8.96 16.05
CA LEU A 11 -8.21 7.64 15.72
C LEU A 11 -7.07 6.63 15.80
N ASP A 12 -7.38 5.42 16.24
CA ASP A 12 -6.49 4.31 15.95
C ASP A 12 -6.45 4.04 14.43
N PHE A 13 -5.49 3.24 13.99
CA PHE A 13 -5.28 3.01 12.56
C PHE A 13 -6.51 2.40 11.87
N ASP A 14 -7.26 1.54 12.57
CA ASP A 14 -8.41 0.84 11.98
C ASP A 14 -9.61 1.79 11.90
N GLU A 15 -9.87 2.55 12.96
CA GLU A 15 -10.89 3.61 12.97
C GLU A 15 -10.65 4.64 11.87
N GLY A 16 -9.39 5.03 11.65
CA GLY A 16 -9.05 5.95 10.56
C GLY A 16 -9.14 5.30 9.18
N GLN A 17 -8.84 4.01 9.04
CA GLN A 17 -9.03 3.26 7.80
C GLN A 17 -10.51 3.20 7.40
N GLU A 18 -11.43 3.05 8.36
CA GLU A 18 -12.87 3.03 8.08
C GLU A 18 -13.40 4.35 7.51
N ILE A 19 -12.80 5.48 7.89
CA ILE A 19 -13.28 6.81 7.49
C ILE A 19 -12.38 7.52 6.47
N ILE A 20 -11.31 6.87 5.99
CA ILE A 20 -10.29 7.54 5.16
C ILE A 20 -10.88 8.04 3.85
N GLU A 21 -11.77 7.27 3.23
CA GLU A 21 -12.46 7.63 2.00
C GLU A 21 -13.36 8.86 2.18
N ASP A 22 -14.27 8.82 3.17
CA ASP A 22 -15.12 9.97 3.51
C ASP A 22 -14.28 11.22 3.85
N TYR A 23 -13.17 11.05 4.56
CA TYR A 23 -12.25 12.14 4.88
C TYR A 23 -11.58 12.73 3.63
N ILE A 24 -11.18 11.90 2.68
CA ILE A 24 -10.58 12.32 1.41
C ILE A 24 -11.61 13.05 0.56
N GLU A 25 -12.82 12.51 0.44
CA GLU A 25 -13.91 13.17 -0.28
C GLU A 25 -14.22 14.54 0.33
N ASP A 26 -14.39 14.62 1.65
CA ASP A 26 -14.60 15.88 2.37
C ASP A 26 -13.46 16.88 2.07
N ALA A 27 -12.20 16.42 2.05
CA ALA A 27 -11.03 17.26 1.77
C ALA A 27 -11.02 17.79 0.34
N ILE A 28 -11.36 16.95 -0.63
CA ILE A 28 -11.41 17.30 -2.06
C ILE A 28 -12.55 18.28 -2.31
N TRP A 29 -13.74 18.03 -1.78
CA TRP A 29 -14.88 18.92 -1.95
C TRP A 29 -14.62 20.30 -1.34
N ASP A 30 -14.09 20.38 -0.10
CA ASP A 30 -13.77 21.67 0.53
C ASP A 30 -12.62 22.41 -0.22
N PHE A 31 -11.66 21.66 -0.78
CA PHE A 31 -10.65 22.23 -1.68
C PHE A 31 -11.27 22.80 -2.95
N VAL A 32 -12.06 22.01 -3.68
CA VAL A 32 -12.71 22.40 -4.93
C VAL A 32 -13.60 23.62 -4.73
N ASP A 33 -14.34 23.70 -3.61
CA ASP A 33 -15.19 24.84 -3.27
C ASP A 33 -14.40 26.09 -2.82
N SER A 34 -13.11 25.95 -2.50
CA SER A 34 -12.27 27.07 -2.08
C SER A 34 -11.88 27.98 -3.27
N PRO A 35 -11.54 29.26 -3.04
CA PRO A 35 -11.05 30.15 -4.09
C PRO A 35 -9.82 29.60 -4.84
N VAL A 36 -8.95 28.86 -4.15
CA VAL A 36 -7.76 28.25 -4.73
C VAL A 36 -8.13 27.07 -5.63
N GLY A 37 -9.05 26.20 -5.18
CA GLY A 37 -9.55 25.08 -5.98
C GLY A 37 -10.34 25.53 -7.19
N GLN A 38 -11.21 26.52 -7.03
CA GLN A 38 -11.95 27.14 -8.15
C GLN A 38 -11.01 27.77 -9.19
N GLU A 39 -9.89 28.36 -8.78
CA GLU A 39 -8.89 28.85 -9.74
C GLU A 39 -8.18 27.70 -10.45
N TYR A 40 -7.84 26.64 -9.72
CA TYR A 40 -7.16 25.46 -10.24
C TYR A 40 -7.98 24.70 -11.30
N ILE A 41 -9.28 24.48 -11.05
CA ILE A 41 -10.16 23.74 -11.96
C ILE A 41 -10.60 24.56 -13.19
N LYS A 42 -10.39 25.88 -13.25
CA LYS A 42 -10.77 26.67 -14.44
C LYS A 42 -10.06 26.24 -15.71
N THR A 43 -8.85 25.70 -15.57
CA THR A 43 -7.99 25.30 -16.69
C THR A 43 -7.83 23.79 -16.81
N ARG A 44 -8.59 23.00 -16.03
CA ARG A 44 -8.45 21.54 -15.92
C ARG A 44 -9.83 20.90 -15.78
N GLU A 45 -10.09 19.81 -16.49
CA GLU A 45 -11.42 19.18 -16.50
C GLU A 45 -11.84 18.61 -15.14
N GLN A 46 -10.88 18.14 -14.34
CA GLN A 46 -11.14 17.49 -13.04
C GLN A 46 -10.03 17.82 -12.03
N GLY A 47 -10.36 17.75 -10.74
CA GLY A 47 -9.41 17.85 -9.65
C GLY A 47 -9.77 16.89 -8.52
N GLY A 48 -8.76 16.39 -7.81
CA GLY A 48 -8.91 15.49 -6.68
C GLY A 48 -8.15 14.18 -6.80
N PHE A 49 -7.76 13.75 -8.01
CA PHE A 49 -7.11 12.45 -8.21
C PHE A 49 -5.79 12.32 -7.43
N TRP A 50 -4.90 13.30 -7.54
CA TRP A 50 -3.62 13.25 -6.83
C TRP A 50 -3.76 13.55 -5.35
N ILE A 51 -4.75 14.38 -4.98
CA ILE A 51 -5.09 14.64 -3.57
C ILE A 51 -5.52 13.34 -2.90
N HIS A 52 -6.42 12.58 -3.55
CA HIS A 52 -6.92 11.30 -3.07
C HIS A 52 -5.76 10.35 -2.79
N HIS A 53 -4.98 9.99 -3.82
CA HIS A 53 -3.93 8.99 -3.67
C HIS A 53 -2.79 9.46 -2.77
N PHE A 54 -2.51 10.76 -2.72
CA PHE A 54 -1.53 11.32 -1.81
C PHE A 54 -1.95 11.13 -0.34
N ILE A 55 -3.21 11.42 -0.01
CA ILE A 55 -3.74 11.26 1.35
C ILE A 55 -3.88 9.78 1.68
N GLU A 56 -4.53 9.01 0.81
CA GLU A 56 -4.80 7.59 1.01
C GLU A 56 -3.49 6.84 1.26
N PHE A 57 -2.51 6.96 0.34
CA PHE A 57 -1.27 6.22 0.51
C PHE A 57 -0.38 6.77 1.63
N GLY A 58 -0.42 8.08 1.89
CA GLY A 58 0.25 8.65 3.05
C GLY A 58 -0.29 8.07 4.36
N TYR A 59 -1.61 7.93 4.48
CA TYR A 59 -2.23 7.38 5.67
C TYR A 59 -2.06 5.86 5.76
N MET A 60 -2.38 5.12 4.70
CA MET A 60 -2.40 3.67 4.70
C MET A 60 -1.02 3.01 4.84
N TYR A 61 0.05 3.67 4.38
CA TYR A 61 1.40 3.11 4.47
C TYR A 61 2.19 3.65 5.66
N GLU A 62 1.95 4.89 6.08
CA GLU A 62 2.77 5.61 7.05
C GLU A 62 2.00 6.18 8.25
N GLY A 63 0.67 6.16 8.22
CA GLY A 63 -0.18 6.81 9.21
C GLY A 63 -0.08 8.34 9.17
N TYR A 64 0.36 8.92 8.06
CA TYR A 64 0.52 10.37 7.96
C TYR A 64 -0.84 11.07 7.82
N THR A 65 -1.10 12.09 8.64
CA THR A 65 -2.31 12.92 8.58
C THR A 65 -1.98 14.32 8.09
N LEU A 66 -2.88 14.98 7.35
CA LEU A 66 -2.63 16.31 6.77
C LEU A 66 -2.34 17.40 7.83
N SER A 67 -2.90 17.24 9.02
CA SER A 67 -2.71 18.10 10.20
C SER A 67 -1.36 17.92 10.90
N THR A 68 -0.59 16.88 10.59
CA THR A 68 0.73 16.65 11.22
C THR A 68 1.86 16.52 10.21
N MET A 69 1.54 16.22 8.95
CA MET A 69 2.51 15.93 7.89
C MET A 69 3.55 17.05 7.70
N THR A 70 4.81 16.62 7.67
CA THR A 70 6.01 17.44 7.47
C THR A 70 6.50 17.37 6.02
N VAL A 71 7.49 18.20 5.69
CA VAL A 71 8.17 18.11 4.38
C VAL A 71 8.84 16.75 4.17
N SER A 72 9.35 16.13 5.23
CA SER A 72 9.98 14.81 5.13
C SER A 72 8.95 13.73 4.80
N ASP A 73 7.75 13.83 5.35
CA ASP A 73 6.67 12.88 5.12
C ASP A 73 6.15 12.98 3.69
N VAL A 74 5.94 14.21 3.19
CA VAL A 74 5.62 14.47 1.78
C VAL A 74 6.70 13.90 0.87
N LYS A 75 7.98 14.08 1.23
CA LYS A 75 9.10 13.52 0.46
C LYS A 75 9.02 11.99 0.37
N THR A 76 8.71 11.32 1.47
CA THR A 76 8.47 9.87 1.48
C THR A 76 7.33 9.49 0.54
N ILE A 77 6.19 10.19 0.60
CA ILE A 77 5.05 9.88 -0.28
C ILE A 77 5.43 10.05 -1.76
N MET A 78 6.01 11.20 -2.11
CA MET A 78 6.30 11.56 -3.50
C MET A 78 7.45 10.75 -4.11
N GLU A 79 8.55 10.54 -3.38
CA GLU A 79 9.74 9.88 -3.96
C GLU A 79 9.73 8.37 -3.74
N TYR A 80 8.96 7.87 -2.76
CA TYR A 80 8.95 6.46 -2.40
C TYR A 80 7.62 5.77 -2.65
N ILE A 81 6.52 6.29 -2.12
CA ILE A 81 5.24 5.55 -2.06
C ILE A 81 4.49 5.64 -3.39
N LEU A 82 4.21 6.84 -3.91
CA LEU A 82 3.44 7.01 -5.15
C LEU A 82 4.11 6.33 -6.36
N PRO A 83 5.42 6.49 -6.63
CA PRO A 83 6.06 5.80 -7.75
C PRO A 83 5.96 4.27 -7.68
N ARG A 84 5.97 3.71 -6.47
CA ARG A 84 5.92 2.26 -6.23
C ARG A 84 4.52 1.68 -6.25
N LYS A 85 3.55 2.42 -5.70
CA LYS A 85 2.21 1.90 -5.37
C LYS A 85 1.13 2.42 -6.31
N LEU A 86 1.30 3.61 -6.89
CA LEU A 86 0.32 4.19 -7.80
C LEU A 86 0.65 3.83 -9.25
N MET A 87 -0.36 3.31 -9.93
CA MET A 87 -0.32 2.96 -11.34
C MET A 87 -0.93 4.10 -12.15
N ILE A 88 -0.20 4.53 -13.17
CA ILE A 88 -0.64 5.57 -14.09
C ILE A 88 -0.56 4.97 -15.50
N LEU A 89 -1.67 5.03 -16.24
CA LEU A 89 -1.77 4.46 -17.59
C LEU A 89 -1.45 5.51 -18.66
N ASN A 90 -1.65 6.80 -18.35
CA ASN A 90 -1.36 7.91 -19.23
C ASN A 90 -0.35 8.88 -18.59
N GLU A 91 0.77 9.13 -19.26
CA GLU A 91 1.81 10.05 -18.76
C GLU A 91 1.29 11.49 -18.57
N GLU A 92 0.28 11.90 -19.35
CA GLU A 92 -0.37 13.21 -19.22
C GLU A 92 -1.03 13.39 -17.85
N GLU A 93 -1.56 12.32 -17.23
CA GLU A 93 -2.15 12.38 -15.89
C GLU A 93 -1.10 12.78 -14.83
N VAL A 94 0.18 12.48 -15.06
CA VAL A 94 1.27 12.82 -14.13
C VAL A 94 1.62 14.30 -14.16
N GLU A 95 1.38 14.98 -15.28
CA GLU A 95 1.64 16.42 -15.40
C GLU A 95 0.79 17.25 -14.43
N ASP A 96 -0.37 16.72 -14.05
CA ASP A 96 -1.27 17.37 -13.10
C ASP A 96 -0.88 17.18 -11.64
N ALA A 97 -0.05 16.18 -11.31
CA ALA A 97 0.28 15.81 -9.95
C ALA A 97 0.85 16.95 -9.10
N ILE A 98 1.91 17.59 -9.63
CA ILE A 98 2.62 18.62 -8.88
C ILE A 98 1.79 19.90 -8.76
N PRO A 99 1.19 20.43 -9.83
CA PRO A 99 0.36 21.63 -9.72
C PRO A 99 -0.88 21.40 -8.85
N GLU A 100 -1.50 20.20 -8.90
CA GLU A 100 -2.64 19.85 -8.05
C GLU A 100 -2.27 19.89 -6.57
N LEU A 101 -1.20 19.19 -6.19
CA LEU A 101 -0.76 19.13 -4.81
C LEU A 101 -0.27 20.50 -4.33
N ILE A 102 0.33 21.33 -5.18
CA ILE A 102 0.68 22.71 -4.84
C ILE A 102 -0.59 23.53 -4.51
N ALA A 103 -1.61 23.46 -5.36
CA ALA A 103 -2.87 24.17 -5.14
C ALA A 103 -3.56 23.70 -3.85
N PHE A 104 -3.59 22.39 -3.62
CA PHE A 104 -4.15 21.80 -2.41
C PHE A 104 -3.40 22.27 -1.15
N TRP A 105 -2.07 22.21 -1.15
CA TRP A 105 -1.28 22.68 -0.01
C TRP A 105 -1.37 24.19 0.19
N GLN A 106 -1.59 24.98 -0.88
CA GLN A 106 -1.86 26.40 -0.76
C GLN A 106 -3.20 26.63 -0.05
N TYR A 107 -4.26 25.93 -0.46
CA TYR A 107 -5.55 25.94 0.21
C TYR A 107 -5.43 25.56 1.70
N LEU A 108 -4.71 24.48 2.03
CA LEU A 108 -4.46 24.11 3.44
C LEU A 108 -3.71 25.20 4.22
N GLY A 109 -2.78 25.91 3.57
CA GLY A 109 -2.07 27.04 4.15
C GLY A 109 -2.97 28.25 4.42
N GLU A 110 -3.86 28.58 3.48
CA GLU A 110 -4.71 29.77 3.53
C GLU A 110 -5.96 29.56 4.38
N THR A 111 -6.68 28.46 4.19
CA THR A 111 -7.94 28.13 4.87
C THR A 111 -7.68 27.50 6.24
N HIS A 112 -6.85 26.46 6.28
CA HIS A 112 -6.61 25.65 7.49
C HIS A 112 -5.36 26.07 8.28
N LYS A 113 -4.74 27.21 7.91
CA LYS A 113 -3.59 27.83 8.58
C LYS A 113 -2.40 26.89 8.79
N ARG A 114 -2.16 26.00 7.83
CA ARG A 114 -1.05 25.03 7.88
C ARG A 114 0.31 25.69 7.73
N LYS A 115 1.04 25.78 8.85
CA LYS A 115 2.38 26.37 8.93
C LYS A 115 3.39 25.67 8.03
N THR A 116 3.25 24.35 7.83
CA THR A 116 4.14 23.54 6.99
C THR A 116 3.89 23.74 5.50
N ALA A 117 2.72 24.25 5.09
CA ALA A 117 2.30 24.37 3.69
C ALA A 117 3.35 25.08 2.81
N LYS A 118 3.91 26.20 3.27
CA LYS A 118 4.94 26.93 2.52
C LYS A 118 6.19 26.09 2.25
N GLY A 119 6.62 25.29 3.22
CA GLY A 119 7.78 24.40 3.07
C GLY A 119 7.48 23.25 2.12
N ILE A 120 6.27 22.69 2.21
CA ILE A 120 5.80 21.59 1.35
C ILE A 120 5.65 22.05 -0.09
N ILE A 121 5.00 23.19 -0.35
CA ILE A 121 4.89 23.80 -1.69
C ILE A 121 6.28 24.04 -2.29
N LYS A 122 7.22 24.58 -1.49
CA LYS A 122 8.59 24.80 -1.95
C LYS A 122 9.26 23.49 -2.38
N TYR A 123 9.03 22.41 -1.64
CA TYR A 123 9.53 21.08 -1.99
C TYR A 123 8.86 20.52 -3.25
N LEU A 124 7.53 20.56 -3.37
CA LEU A 124 6.78 20.07 -4.52
C LEU A 124 7.24 20.74 -5.82
N LYS A 125 7.51 22.06 -5.79
CA LYS A 125 8.09 22.79 -6.93
C LYS A 125 9.43 22.24 -7.42
N THR A 126 10.21 21.60 -6.54
CA THR A 126 11.46 20.94 -6.95
C THR A 126 11.24 19.64 -7.72
N LEU A 127 10.01 19.12 -7.72
CA LEU A 127 9.61 17.88 -8.39
C LEU A 127 9.02 18.08 -9.79
N GLU A 128 8.57 19.29 -10.16
CA GLU A 128 7.83 19.58 -11.42
C GLU A 128 8.42 18.88 -12.65
N ASN A 129 9.74 18.99 -12.87
CA ASN A 129 10.39 18.47 -14.08
C ASN A 129 10.95 17.04 -13.95
N LYS A 130 10.76 16.39 -12.80
CA LYS A 130 11.34 15.06 -12.53
C LYS A 130 10.33 14.05 -12.03
N PHE A 131 9.14 14.48 -11.60
CA PHE A 131 8.15 13.59 -11.03
C PHE A 131 7.59 12.61 -12.07
N THR A 132 7.34 13.07 -13.31
CA THR A 132 6.95 12.18 -14.41
C THR A 132 7.95 11.06 -14.61
N ALA A 133 9.24 11.38 -14.71
CA ALA A 133 10.29 10.38 -14.82
C ALA A 133 10.34 9.43 -13.61
N MET A 134 10.05 9.91 -12.40
CA MET A 134 9.95 9.03 -11.21
C MET A 134 8.76 8.07 -11.32
N MET A 135 7.61 8.54 -11.81
CA MET A 135 6.39 7.73 -11.94
C MET A 135 6.48 6.70 -13.07
N THR A 136 7.27 6.98 -14.11
CA THR A 136 7.45 6.12 -15.29
C THR A 136 8.74 5.31 -15.28
N ASP A 137 9.60 5.46 -14.25
CA ASP A 137 10.79 4.64 -14.10
C ASP A 137 10.42 3.19 -13.77
N ASP A 138 10.50 2.34 -14.81
CA ASP A 138 10.23 0.90 -14.79
C ASP A 138 11.12 0.15 -13.77
N SER A 139 12.24 0.73 -13.31
CA SER A 139 13.11 0.13 -12.28
C SER A 139 12.67 0.39 -10.85
N SER A 140 11.69 1.29 -10.66
CA SER A 140 11.26 1.77 -9.34
C SER A 140 9.94 1.17 -8.84
N GLY A 141 9.18 0.47 -9.71
CA GLY A 141 7.82 0.02 -9.45
C GLY A 141 7.67 -1.44 -9.00
N SER A 142 6.59 -1.73 -8.28
CA SER A 142 6.11 -3.11 -8.01
C SER A 142 6.01 -3.93 -9.31
N PHE A 143 6.27 -5.24 -9.23
CA PHE A 143 6.16 -6.20 -10.34
C PHE A 143 4.88 -6.01 -11.18
N VAL A 144 3.75 -5.72 -10.53
CA VAL A 144 2.43 -5.49 -11.16
C VAL A 144 2.43 -4.24 -12.06
N LYS A 145 3.15 -3.18 -11.67
CA LYS A 145 3.25 -1.94 -12.44
C LYS A 145 4.06 -2.13 -13.73
N SER A 146 5.22 -2.78 -13.64
CA SER A 146 6.03 -3.13 -14.80
C SER A 146 5.29 -4.09 -15.74
N MET A 147 4.56 -5.05 -15.16
CA MET A 147 3.74 -6.00 -15.90
C MET A 147 2.65 -5.29 -16.74
N LEU A 148 1.84 -4.41 -16.14
CA LEU A 148 0.72 -3.77 -16.84
C LEU A 148 1.17 -2.70 -17.84
N MET A 149 2.26 -1.98 -17.57
CA MET A 149 2.86 -1.05 -18.54
C MET A 149 3.36 -1.77 -19.80
N ASN A 150 3.98 -2.94 -19.62
CA ASN A 150 4.41 -3.78 -20.74
C ASN A 150 3.23 -4.36 -21.53
N ALA A 151 2.11 -4.68 -20.86
CA ALA A 151 0.89 -5.13 -21.52
C ALA A 151 0.26 -4.02 -22.36
N HIS A 152 0.12 -2.81 -21.79
CA HIS A 152 -0.39 -1.63 -22.49
C HIS A 152 0.48 -1.26 -23.71
N LYS A 153 1.81 -1.23 -23.55
CA LYS A 153 2.77 -1.01 -24.66
C LYS A 153 2.67 -2.07 -25.77
N SER A 154 2.20 -3.27 -25.43
CA SER A 154 2.02 -4.37 -26.40
C SER A 154 0.66 -4.35 -27.10
N GLY A 155 -0.20 -3.36 -26.81
CA GLY A 155 -1.55 -3.26 -27.38
C GLY A 155 -2.51 -4.36 -26.90
N LEU A 156 -2.22 -4.98 -25.75
CA LEU A 156 -3.09 -6.00 -25.17
C LEU A 156 -4.32 -5.33 -24.55
N ASP A 157 -5.49 -5.86 -24.90
CA ASP A 157 -6.75 -5.46 -24.28
C ASP A 157 -6.82 -6.00 -22.84
N MET A 158 -6.65 -5.08 -21.90
CA MET A 158 -6.63 -5.34 -20.46
C MET A 158 -8.02 -5.60 -19.87
N THR A 159 -9.08 -5.46 -20.67
CA THR A 159 -10.45 -5.82 -20.28
C THR A 159 -10.80 -7.28 -20.57
N SER A 160 -9.92 -7.98 -21.32
CA SER A 160 -10.09 -9.40 -21.67
C SER A 160 -9.37 -10.31 -20.69
N GLU A 161 -10.15 -11.15 -20.00
CA GLU A 161 -9.67 -12.17 -19.05
C GLU A 161 -8.69 -13.16 -19.71
N GLU A 162 -8.97 -13.60 -20.93
CA GLU A 162 -8.08 -14.52 -21.68
C GLU A 162 -6.74 -13.87 -22.04
N ALA A 163 -6.75 -12.58 -22.41
CA ALA A 163 -5.54 -11.83 -22.73
C ALA A 163 -4.68 -11.61 -21.48
N LEU A 164 -5.31 -11.30 -20.34
CA LEU A 164 -4.67 -11.12 -19.05
C LEU A 164 -4.02 -12.44 -18.56
N ILE A 165 -4.75 -13.55 -18.61
CA ILE A 165 -4.27 -14.88 -18.21
C ILE A 165 -3.09 -15.34 -19.08
N LYS A 166 -3.20 -15.18 -20.40
CA LYS A 166 -2.14 -15.57 -21.34
C LYS A 166 -0.87 -14.75 -21.17
N PHE A 167 -1.02 -13.45 -20.86
CA PHE A 167 0.09 -12.57 -20.55
C PHE A 167 0.76 -12.91 -19.20
N LEU A 168 -0.04 -13.16 -18.15
CA LEU A 168 0.43 -13.64 -16.84
C LEU A 168 1.23 -14.96 -16.93
N GLN A 169 0.75 -15.90 -17.75
CA GLN A 169 1.41 -17.19 -17.98
C GLN A 169 2.71 -17.06 -18.78
N GLY A 170 2.79 -16.13 -19.74
CA GLY A 170 4.00 -15.86 -20.52
C GLY A 170 5.11 -15.14 -19.74
N GLN A 171 4.75 -14.25 -18.81
CA GLN A 171 5.70 -13.49 -17.97
C GLN A 171 6.31 -14.34 -16.85
N SER A 172 5.60 -15.38 -16.38
CA SER A 172 6.13 -16.34 -15.40
C SER A 172 7.40 -17.07 -15.91
N GLN A 173 7.61 -17.12 -17.23
CA GLN A 173 8.83 -17.67 -17.84
C GLN A 173 9.95 -16.64 -18.08
N ASN A 174 9.67 -15.33 -17.99
CA ASN A 174 10.61 -14.24 -18.32
C ASN A 174 11.02 -13.37 -17.12
N LYS A 175 10.84 -13.85 -15.89
CA LYS A 175 11.10 -13.11 -14.65
C LYS A 175 12.60 -12.98 -14.33
N VAL A 176 13.34 -12.10 -15.02
CA VAL A 176 14.69 -11.66 -14.61
C VAL A 176 14.88 -10.19 -14.94
N SER A 177 14.78 -9.29 -13.95
CA SER A 177 15.47 -7.97 -13.95
C SER A 177 15.20 -7.11 -12.69
N SER A 178 15.53 -7.62 -11.50
CA SER A 178 16.15 -6.82 -10.43
C SER A 178 16.83 -7.79 -9.44
N ASP A 179 18.03 -7.45 -8.94
CA ASP A 179 18.77 -8.35 -8.03
C ASP A 179 17.98 -8.65 -6.73
N LYS A 180 17.12 -7.73 -6.28
CA LYS A 180 16.26 -7.91 -5.11
C LYS A 180 15.06 -8.81 -5.39
N ASN A 181 14.38 -8.66 -6.53
CA ASN A 181 13.25 -9.53 -6.89
C ASN A 181 13.70 -10.95 -7.22
N LEU A 182 14.90 -11.11 -7.76
CA LEU A 182 15.55 -12.41 -7.90
C LEU A 182 15.84 -13.04 -6.54
N GLN A 183 16.32 -12.25 -5.57
CA GLN A 183 16.54 -12.73 -4.20
C GLN A 183 15.22 -13.17 -3.55
N VAL A 184 14.18 -12.34 -3.53
CA VAL A 184 12.89 -12.69 -2.88
C VAL A 184 12.25 -13.93 -3.52
N SER A 185 12.24 -14.03 -4.86
CA SER A 185 11.71 -15.21 -5.55
C SER A 185 12.49 -16.50 -5.23
N GLN A 186 13.82 -16.43 -5.12
CA GLN A 186 14.65 -17.55 -4.67
C GLN A 186 14.40 -17.93 -3.21
N LEU A 187 14.01 -16.96 -2.37
CA LEU A 187 13.73 -17.19 -0.95
C LEU A 187 12.36 -17.86 -0.71
N LEU A 188 11.37 -17.57 -1.54
CA LEU A 188 10.03 -18.18 -1.44
C LEU A 188 10.07 -19.72 -1.62
N GLY A 189 11.01 -20.22 -2.42
CA GLY A 189 11.23 -21.66 -2.59
C GLY A 189 12.08 -22.33 -1.49
N LYS A 190 12.59 -21.57 -0.51
CA LYS A 190 13.40 -22.14 0.58
C LYS A 190 12.54 -22.59 1.75
N SER A 191 12.72 -23.83 2.15
CA SER A 191 12.15 -24.40 3.37
C SER A 191 13.16 -24.57 4.51
N THR A 192 14.45 -24.32 4.25
CA THR A 192 15.52 -24.51 5.24
C THR A 192 15.89 -23.20 5.93
N ILE A 193 16.23 -23.29 7.22
CA ILE A 193 16.64 -22.14 8.04
C ILE A 193 18.16 -22.17 8.21
N PRO A 194 18.88 -21.05 7.99
CA PRO A 194 20.30 -20.98 8.29
C PRO A 194 20.58 -21.36 9.74
N PRO A 195 21.60 -22.18 10.06
CA PRO A 195 21.87 -22.60 11.44
C PRO A 195 22.00 -21.45 12.44
N SER A 196 22.59 -20.32 12.01
CA SER A 196 22.71 -19.10 12.81
C SER A 196 21.37 -18.45 13.17
N MET A 197 20.33 -18.69 12.37
CA MET A 197 18.99 -18.13 12.54
C MET A 197 18.02 -19.07 13.25
N LYS A 198 18.40 -20.33 13.51
CA LYS A 198 17.49 -21.36 14.02
C LYS A 198 16.81 -20.95 15.33
N ASN A 199 17.57 -20.49 16.32
CA ASN A 199 17.01 -20.05 17.60
C ASN A 199 16.06 -18.85 17.42
N LYS A 200 16.37 -17.92 16.52
CA LYS A 200 15.55 -16.73 16.29
C LYS A 200 14.26 -17.08 15.55
N TYR A 201 14.36 -17.99 14.58
CA TYR A 201 13.22 -18.58 13.88
C TYR A 201 12.28 -19.25 14.89
N ASP A 202 12.79 -20.17 15.70
CA ASP A 202 11.98 -20.92 16.66
C ASP A 202 11.30 -19.99 17.68
N GLU A 203 12.01 -18.96 18.17
CA GLU A 203 11.44 -17.95 19.08
C GLU A 203 10.29 -17.17 18.43
N ILE A 204 10.44 -16.75 17.17
CA ILE A 204 9.41 -16.00 16.44
C ILE A 204 8.24 -16.91 16.08
N THR A 205 8.49 -18.10 15.53
CA THR A 205 7.43 -19.00 15.09
C THR A 205 6.63 -19.54 16.26
N ASN A 206 7.24 -19.83 17.41
CA ASN A 206 6.48 -20.22 18.60
C ASN A 206 5.50 -19.10 19.01
N LEU A 207 5.94 -17.84 18.98
CA LEU A 207 5.07 -16.70 19.30
C LEU A 207 3.94 -16.51 18.27
N THR A 208 4.22 -16.64 16.98
CA THR A 208 3.18 -16.54 15.95
C THR A 208 2.25 -17.75 15.96
N ASP A 209 2.77 -18.96 16.16
CA ASP A 209 1.96 -20.19 16.21
C ASP A 209 1.00 -20.15 17.39
N ASP A 210 1.49 -19.78 18.59
CA ASP A 210 0.65 -19.61 19.77
C ASP A 210 -0.40 -18.53 19.53
N PHE A 211 -0.04 -17.42 18.90
CA PHE A 211 -0.97 -16.35 18.59
C PHE A 211 -2.08 -16.82 17.64
N CYS A 212 -1.70 -17.45 16.52
CA CYS A 212 -2.63 -17.90 15.50
C CYS A 212 -3.59 -18.96 16.06
N ARG A 213 -3.09 -19.91 16.86
CA ARG A 213 -3.93 -20.93 17.49
C ARG A 213 -4.95 -20.37 18.49
N ASN A 214 -4.61 -19.29 19.17
CA ASN A 214 -5.48 -18.69 20.19
C ASN A 214 -6.46 -17.67 19.60
N TYR A 215 -6.11 -17.00 18.49
CA TYR A 215 -6.84 -15.81 18.05
C TYR A 215 -7.13 -15.72 16.55
N LEU A 216 -6.46 -16.48 15.70
CA LEU A 216 -6.64 -16.43 14.24
C LEU A 216 -6.98 -17.83 13.71
N ASN A 217 -6.29 -18.30 12.68
CA ASN A 217 -6.52 -19.58 12.03
C ASN A 217 -5.21 -20.24 11.58
N ASP A 218 -5.33 -21.43 11.00
CA ASP A 218 -4.18 -22.19 10.50
C ASP A 218 -3.50 -21.55 9.27
N GLU A 219 -4.22 -20.78 8.44
CA GLU A 219 -3.61 -20.07 7.31
C GLU A 219 -2.64 -18.98 7.79
N TYR A 220 -3.02 -18.18 8.79
CA TYR A 220 -2.12 -17.22 9.42
C TYR A 220 -0.90 -17.90 10.03
N LEU A 221 -1.05 -19.09 10.61
CA LEU A 221 0.06 -19.87 11.17
C LEU A 221 1.04 -20.28 10.06
N GLU A 222 0.54 -20.87 8.97
CA GLU A 222 1.35 -21.31 7.84
C GLU A 222 2.09 -20.15 7.16
N PHE A 223 1.36 -19.07 6.87
CA PHE A 223 1.94 -17.88 6.24
C PHE A 223 2.93 -17.16 7.16
N SER A 224 2.69 -17.16 8.48
CA SER A 224 3.66 -16.59 9.44
C SER A 224 4.97 -17.36 9.44
N ARG A 225 4.93 -18.70 9.40
CA ARG A 225 6.12 -19.54 9.29
C ARG A 225 6.84 -19.33 7.96
N LYS A 226 6.09 -19.28 6.85
CA LYS A 226 6.62 -18.98 5.51
C LYS A 226 7.34 -17.63 5.48
N LEU A 227 6.69 -16.58 5.97
CA LEU A 227 7.25 -15.23 6.04
C LEU A 227 8.50 -15.18 6.94
N THR A 228 8.47 -15.85 8.10
CA THR A 228 9.63 -15.94 8.99
C THR A 228 10.81 -16.65 8.32
N THR A 229 10.56 -17.71 7.55
CA THR A 229 11.59 -18.43 6.77
C THR A 229 12.25 -17.52 5.75
N VAL A 230 11.47 -16.73 5.01
CA VAL A 230 11.98 -15.76 4.04
C VAL A 230 12.86 -14.72 4.75
N LEU A 231 12.39 -14.15 5.86
CA LEU A 231 13.14 -13.16 6.62
C LEU A 231 14.43 -13.72 7.22
N CYS A 232 14.46 -14.99 7.65
CA CYS A 232 15.68 -15.65 8.13
C CYS A 232 16.73 -15.83 7.03
N ASN A 233 16.28 -16.11 5.80
CA ASN A 233 17.17 -16.36 4.67
C ASN A 233 17.58 -15.10 3.91
N TYR A 234 16.89 -13.97 4.12
CA TYR A 234 17.28 -12.68 3.59
C TYR A 234 18.69 -12.29 4.08
N GLN A 235 19.52 -11.68 3.22
CA GLN A 235 20.90 -11.32 3.55
C GLN A 235 21.18 -9.81 3.42
N PRO A 236 21.58 -9.13 4.51
CA PRO A 236 21.59 -9.61 5.90
C PRO A 236 20.17 -9.77 6.45
N SER A 237 19.93 -10.75 7.33
CA SER A 237 18.58 -10.96 7.87
C SER A 237 18.17 -9.76 8.74
N PRO A 238 16.97 -9.18 8.52
CA PRO A 238 16.47 -8.09 9.35
C PRO A 238 16.23 -8.54 10.80
N LEU A 239 15.99 -9.85 11.01
CA LEU A 239 15.70 -10.45 12.31
C LEU A 239 16.90 -10.45 13.27
N ASN A 240 18.11 -10.16 12.77
CA ASN A 240 19.31 -9.99 13.59
C ASN A 240 19.17 -8.86 14.62
N LYS A 241 18.29 -7.88 14.38
CA LYS A 241 18.08 -6.74 15.28
C LYS A 241 16.64 -6.71 15.77
N GLY A 242 16.46 -6.54 17.08
CA GLY A 242 15.15 -6.39 17.73
C GLY A 242 14.63 -7.66 18.41
N LYS A 243 13.60 -7.47 19.25
CA LYS A 243 12.98 -8.54 20.03
C LYS A 243 12.11 -9.43 19.14
N ALA A 244 12.11 -10.75 19.37
CA ALA A 244 11.29 -11.68 18.57
C ALA A 244 9.80 -11.33 18.66
N LYS A 245 9.32 -10.96 19.85
CA LYS A 245 7.95 -10.48 20.11
C LYS A 245 7.51 -9.33 19.21
N SER A 246 8.40 -8.36 18.94
CA SER A 246 8.12 -7.25 18.02
C SER A 246 8.06 -7.71 16.56
N TRP A 247 8.92 -8.66 16.16
CA TRP A 247 8.90 -9.24 14.82
C TRP A 247 7.67 -10.12 14.59
N ALA A 248 7.31 -10.98 15.54
CA ALA A 248 6.12 -11.81 15.48
C ALA A 248 4.85 -10.96 15.29
N CYS A 249 4.71 -9.89 16.07
CA CYS A 249 3.65 -8.92 15.92
C CYS A 249 3.63 -8.24 14.53
N GLY A 250 4.79 -7.79 14.05
CA GLY A 250 4.92 -7.18 12.73
C GLY A 250 4.60 -8.14 11.57
N ILE A 251 4.93 -9.43 11.72
CA ILE A 251 4.63 -10.50 10.74
C ILE A 251 3.12 -10.69 10.61
N ILE A 252 2.42 -10.86 11.73
CA ILE A 252 0.96 -11.01 11.73
C ILE A 252 0.30 -9.78 11.13
N HIS A 253 0.73 -8.57 11.53
CA HIS A 253 0.16 -7.34 10.99
C HIS A 253 0.45 -7.17 9.49
N ALA A 254 1.66 -7.50 9.01
CA ALA A 254 1.98 -7.43 7.58
C ALA A 254 1.12 -8.37 6.72
N LEU A 255 0.87 -9.59 7.21
CA LEU A 255 -0.06 -10.52 6.57
C LEU A 255 -1.50 -10.03 6.67
N GLY A 256 -1.90 -9.48 7.81
CA GLY A 256 -3.24 -8.95 8.04
C GLY A 256 -3.61 -7.78 7.12
N MET A 257 -2.63 -6.94 6.77
CA MET A 257 -2.80 -5.85 5.79
C MET A 257 -3.14 -6.34 4.37
N ILE A 258 -2.70 -7.54 3.99
CA ILE A 258 -3.01 -8.16 2.69
C ILE A 258 -4.31 -8.96 2.78
N ASN A 259 -4.60 -9.51 3.95
CA ASN A 259 -5.68 -10.46 4.19
C ASN A 259 -6.83 -9.88 5.01
N PHE A 260 -7.03 -8.56 4.94
CA PHE A 260 -8.17 -7.82 5.50
C PHE A 260 -8.46 -8.11 6.98
N LEU A 261 -7.44 -8.38 7.78
CA LEU A 261 -7.63 -8.77 9.19
C LEU A 261 -8.40 -7.72 10.00
N ALA A 262 -8.17 -6.44 9.71
CA ALA A 262 -8.81 -5.33 10.38
C ALA A 262 -10.16 -4.92 9.75
N ASP A 263 -10.67 -5.67 8.77
CA ASP A 263 -11.99 -5.46 8.19
C ASP A 263 -12.98 -6.45 8.80
N SER A 264 -13.98 -5.93 9.50
CA SER A 264 -15.00 -6.75 10.19
C SER A 264 -15.88 -7.59 9.25
N SER A 265 -15.79 -7.36 7.94
CA SER A 265 -16.47 -8.14 6.90
C SER A 265 -15.73 -9.44 6.56
N PHE A 266 -14.50 -9.61 7.03
CA PHE A 266 -13.66 -10.78 6.80
C PHE A 266 -13.40 -11.55 8.09
N GLU A 267 -13.23 -12.87 7.98
CA GLU A 267 -12.85 -13.73 9.09
C GLU A 267 -11.51 -14.42 8.81
N PRO A 268 -10.58 -14.49 9.79
CA PRO A 268 -10.70 -13.95 11.14
C PRO A 268 -10.64 -12.41 11.18
N TYR A 269 -11.48 -11.77 12.00
CA TYR A 269 -11.40 -10.34 12.28
C TYR A 269 -10.59 -10.03 13.55
N MET A 270 -9.67 -9.09 13.45
CA MET A 270 -8.97 -8.50 14.59
C MET A 270 -8.46 -7.10 14.28
N LYS A 271 -8.81 -6.15 15.15
CA LYS A 271 -8.23 -4.80 15.14
C LYS A 271 -6.72 -4.84 15.31
N SER A 272 -5.99 -4.01 14.57
CA SER A 272 -4.56 -3.79 14.71
C SER A 272 -4.18 -3.40 16.14
N SER A 273 -4.99 -2.54 16.79
CA SER A 273 -4.78 -2.14 18.19
C SER A 273 -4.89 -3.33 19.15
N GLU A 274 -5.86 -4.21 18.95
CA GLU A 274 -6.00 -5.47 19.69
C GLU A 274 -4.83 -6.42 19.44
N LEU A 275 -4.41 -6.57 18.18
CA LEU A 275 -3.23 -7.36 17.80
C LEU A 275 -1.99 -6.90 18.57
N TYR A 276 -1.73 -5.58 18.60
CA TYR A 276 -0.61 -4.99 19.33
C TYR A 276 -0.71 -5.23 20.83
N GLN A 277 -1.90 -5.06 21.41
CA GLN A 277 -2.15 -5.28 22.83
C GLN A 277 -1.94 -6.75 23.23
N ARG A 278 -2.47 -7.70 22.45
CA ARG A 278 -2.31 -9.14 22.69
C ARG A 278 -0.86 -9.58 22.57
N PHE A 279 -0.12 -9.00 21.63
CA PHE A 279 1.33 -9.14 21.58
C PHE A 279 2.05 -8.31 22.64
N GLY A 280 1.41 -7.46 23.46
CA GLY A 280 2.10 -6.60 24.43
C GLY A 280 3.21 -5.74 23.82
N VAL A 281 2.97 -5.20 22.62
CA VAL A 281 3.87 -4.32 21.86
C VAL A 281 3.16 -2.99 21.62
N SER A 282 3.88 -1.86 21.66
CA SER A 282 3.28 -0.56 21.32
C SER A 282 2.94 -0.49 19.83
N GLU A 283 1.87 0.21 19.47
CA GLU A 283 1.41 0.31 18.07
C GLU A 283 2.50 0.78 17.11
N SER A 284 3.25 1.83 17.47
CA SER A 284 4.37 2.34 16.67
C SER A 284 5.46 1.30 16.40
N THR A 285 5.67 0.36 17.34
CA THR A 285 6.65 -0.73 17.20
C THR A 285 6.09 -1.83 16.30
N GLY A 286 4.82 -2.22 16.49
CA GLY A 286 4.17 -3.24 15.68
C GLY A 286 4.02 -2.80 14.22
N CYS A 287 3.44 -1.62 14.01
CA CYS A 287 3.30 -0.99 12.70
C CYS A 287 4.67 -0.77 12.03
N GLY A 288 5.65 -0.24 12.77
CA GLY A 288 7.00 -0.03 12.25
C GLY A 288 7.70 -1.34 11.83
N LYS A 289 7.45 -2.45 12.53
CA LYS A 289 7.98 -3.78 12.13
C LYS A 289 7.27 -4.35 10.93
N SER A 290 5.94 -4.22 10.87
CA SER A 290 5.16 -4.59 9.69
C SER A 290 5.60 -3.84 8.45
N LYS A 291 5.78 -2.52 8.55
CA LYS A 291 6.32 -1.69 7.46
C LYS A 291 7.70 -2.17 7.01
N GLN A 292 8.63 -2.42 7.94
CA GLN A 292 9.96 -2.94 7.59
C GLN A 292 9.89 -4.24 6.78
N ILE A 293 8.94 -5.13 7.10
CA ILE A 293 8.73 -6.38 6.35
C ILE A 293 8.17 -6.08 4.96
N ARG A 294 7.11 -5.27 4.89
CA ARG A 294 6.44 -4.91 3.64
C ARG A 294 7.37 -4.20 2.66
N ASP A 295 8.21 -3.29 3.14
CA ASP A 295 9.20 -2.58 2.32
C ASP A 295 10.33 -3.51 1.85
N LEU A 296 10.79 -4.42 2.72
CA LEU A 296 11.88 -5.33 2.41
C LEU A 296 11.50 -6.36 1.34
N LEU A 297 10.27 -6.86 1.42
CA LEU A 297 9.74 -7.90 0.53
C LEU A 297 8.87 -7.33 -0.58
N GLU A 298 8.78 -6.00 -0.70
CA GLU A 298 7.97 -5.27 -1.68
C GLU A 298 6.48 -5.68 -1.68
N MET A 299 5.97 -6.08 -0.51
CA MET A 299 4.60 -6.54 -0.34
C MET A 299 3.60 -5.45 -0.78
N SER A 300 2.60 -5.87 -1.55
CA SER A 300 1.47 -5.03 -1.96
C SER A 300 0.16 -5.73 -1.61
N ARG A 301 -0.94 -4.97 -1.52
CA ARG A 301 -2.26 -5.54 -1.21
C ARG A 301 -2.72 -6.57 -2.25
N LEU A 302 -2.19 -6.52 -3.47
CA LEU A 302 -2.51 -7.44 -4.56
C LEU A 302 -1.47 -8.56 -4.73
N ASP A 303 -0.58 -8.74 -3.77
CA ASP A 303 0.48 -9.75 -3.87
C ASP A 303 -0.08 -11.15 -3.57
N GLN A 304 -0.35 -11.90 -4.64
CA GLN A 304 -0.93 -13.24 -4.58
C GLN A 304 -0.09 -14.23 -3.75
N GLU A 305 1.21 -14.00 -3.59
CA GLU A 305 2.10 -14.88 -2.83
C GLU A 305 1.82 -14.88 -1.33
N TRP A 306 1.30 -13.75 -0.82
CA TRP A 306 1.01 -13.51 0.60
C TRP A 306 -0.50 -13.43 0.88
N MET A 307 -1.31 -13.61 -0.16
CA MET A 307 -2.76 -13.73 -0.06
C MET A 307 -3.13 -15.15 0.35
N MET A 308 -3.94 -15.26 1.40
CA MET A 308 -4.43 -16.53 1.90
C MET A 308 -5.49 -17.09 0.96
N PRO A 309 -5.56 -18.43 0.79
CA PRO A 309 -6.59 -19.08 0.00
C PRO A 309 -8.01 -18.59 0.31
N SER A 310 -8.39 -18.51 1.59
CA SER A 310 -9.72 -18.03 2.00
C SER A 310 -10.03 -16.61 1.52
N VAL A 311 -9.05 -15.71 1.58
CA VAL A 311 -9.17 -14.34 1.06
C VAL A 311 -9.20 -14.37 -0.46
N SER A 312 -8.33 -15.11 -1.13
CA SER A 312 -8.33 -15.23 -2.59
C SER A 312 -9.65 -15.75 -3.15
N GLU A 313 -10.32 -16.67 -2.44
CA GLU A 313 -11.60 -17.25 -2.82
C GLU A 313 -12.80 -16.33 -2.52
N SER A 314 -12.70 -15.50 -1.48
CA SER A 314 -13.73 -14.52 -1.07
C SER A 314 -13.51 -13.12 -1.64
N HIS A 315 -12.36 -12.87 -2.28
CA HIS A 315 -11.90 -11.53 -2.61
C HIS A 315 -12.74 -10.85 -3.71
N PRO A 316 -12.88 -9.51 -3.67
CA PRO A 316 -13.38 -8.72 -4.78
C PRO A 316 -12.53 -8.76 -6.07
N MET A 317 -11.43 -9.49 -6.15
CA MET A 317 -10.83 -9.84 -7.46
C MET A 317 -11.64 -10.91 -8.19
N SER A 318 -12.36 -11.78 -7.47
CA SER A 318 -13.51 -12.51 -8.03
C SER A 318 -14.67 -11.55 -8.33
N ALA A 319 -14.80 -10.45 -7.59
CA ALA A 319 -15.74 -9.38 -7.92
C ALA A 319 -15.29 -8.51 -9.10
N ILE A 320 -14.00 -8.39 -9.43
CA ILE A 320 -13.51 -7.73 -10.65
C ILE A 320 -13.71 -8.65 -11.86
N ALA A 321 -13.49 -9.97 -11.69
CA ALA A 321 -13.93 -10.97 -12.66
C ALA A 321 -15.48 -10.97 -12.81
N ASN A 322 -16.23 -10.77 -11.72
CA ASN A 322 -17.68 -10.59 -11.77
C ASN A 322 -18.11 -9.20 -12.25
N ILE A 323 -17.33 -8.14 -12.11
CA ILE A 323 -17.62 -6.81 -12.68
C ILE A 323 -17.35 -6.89 -14.18
N ALA A 324 -16.30 -7.59 -14.62
CA ALA A 324 -16.11 -7.92 -16.03
C ALA A 324 -17.27 -8.80 -16.57
N SER A 325 -17.78 -9.76 -15.78
CA SER A 325 -18.94 -10.57 -16.17
C SER A 325 -20.28 -9.81 -16.10
N THR A 326 -20.42 -8.86 -15.17
CA THR A 326 -21.60 -7.99 -14.98
C THR A 326 -21.62 -6.88 -16.03
N LEU A 327 -20.47 -6.31 -16.38
CA LEU A 327 -20.30 -5.38 -17.50
C LEU A 327 -20.58 -6.09 -18.83
N LYS A 328 -20.22 -7.36 -18.98
CA LYS A 328 -20.60 -8.20 -20.13
C LYS A 328 -22.11 -8.41 -20.22
N GLN A 329 -22.80 -8.64 -19.09
CA GLN A 329 -24.27 -8.70 -19.04
C GLN A 329 -24.97 -7.36 -19.31
N ILE A 330 -24.36 -6.24 -18.93
CA ILE A 330 -24.90 -4.89 -19.15
C ILE A 330 -24.64 -4.41 -20.59
N LEU A 331 -23.50 -4.77 -21.19
CA LEU A 331 -23.11 -4.40 -22.56
C LEU A 331 -23.73 -5.31 -23.64
N ASP A 332 -24.25 -6.49 -23.28
CA ASP A 332 -25.05 -7.36 -24.16
C ASP A 332 -26.56 -7.02 -24.14
N TRP A 333 -26.97 -5.89 -23.53
CA TRP A 333 -28.32 -5.30 -23.58
C TRP A 333 -28.28 -3.85 -24.07
N GLU A 334 -27.84 -3.64 -25.30
CA GLU A 334 -28.51 -2.90 -26.40
C GLU A 334 -27.73 -3.02 -27.71
#